data_AF-A0A1A5JMJ8-F1
#
_entry.id   AF-A0A1A5JMJ8-F1
#
_cell.length_a   1.000
_cell.length_b   1.000
_cell.length_c   1.000
_cell.angle_alpha   90.00
_cell.angle_beta   90.00
_cell.angle_gamma   90.00
#
_symmetry.space_group_name_H-M   'P 1'
#
loop_
_entity.id
_entity.type
_entity.pdbx_description
1 polymer ?
#
loop_
_entity_poly.entity_id
_entity_poly.type
_entity_poly.pdbx_seq_one_letter_code
_entity_poly.pdbx_strand_id
1 'polypeptide(L)'
;MDVEQLCRDHGAGEVVVARDLAEIDGRKVATQFDAAIVDLMLGGISTLEFAAGLRETGVPFVFASGYSDPDEIKASFPGVRLVTKPYSGEDLVEAVALAYGRGFPG
;
A
#
# COMPACT_ATOMS: atom_id res chain seq x y z
N MET A 1 -15.51 -6.81 -9.84
CA MET A 1 -15.81 -5.78 -8.83
C MET A 1 -14.50 -5.08 -8.57
N ASP A 2 -14.38 -3.83 -9.02
CA ASP A 2 -13.13 -3.06 -9.03
C ASP A 2 -12.83 -2.48 -7.64
N VAL A 3 -11.59 -2.62 -7.18
CA VAL A 3 -11.13 -2.15 -5.86
C VAL A 3 -11.38 -0.65 -5.65
N GLU A 4 -11.34 0.14 -6.73
CA GLU A 4 -11.60 1.57 -6.70
C GLU A 4 -13.03 1.92 -6.27
N GLN A 5 -14.01 1.18 -6.79
CA GLN A 5 -15.41 1.37 -6.43
C GLN A 5 -15.66 1.02 -4.98
N LEU A 6 -15.03 -0.07 -4.51
CA LEU A 6 -15.16 -0.51 -3.14
C LEU A 6 -14.51 0.47 -2.16
N CYS A 7 -13.30 0.95 -2.45
CA CYS A 7 -12.67 2.00 -1.65
C CYS A 7 -13.57 3.25 -1.55
N ARG A 8 -14.19 3.69 -2.65
CA ARG A 8 -15.13 4.82 -2.64
C ARG A 8 -16.37 4.56 -1.80
N ASP A 9 -16.92 3.35 -1.84
CA ASP A 9 -18.07 2.94 -1.02
C ASP A 9 -17.74 2.98 0.49
N HIS A 10 -16.51 2.61 0.85
CA HIS A 10 -15.98 2.72 2.22
C HIS A 10 -15.54 4.14 2.62
N GLY A 11 -15.74 5.15 1.77
CA GLY A 11 -15.45 6.55 2.08
C GLY A 11 -14.07 7.07 1.67
N ALA A 12 -13.32 6.32 0.84
CA ALA A 12 -12.09 6.85 0.24
C ALA A 12 -12.42 7.98 -0.74
N GLY A 13 -11.91 9.18 -0.47
CA GLY A 13 -12.15 10.36 -1.32
C GLY A 13 -11.51 10.22 -2.70
N GLU A 14 -10.26 9.76 -2.74
CA GLU A 14 -9.51 9.57 -3.98
C GLU A 14 -8.81 8.21 -3.97
N VAL A 15 -9.00 7.44 -5.04
CA VAL A 15 -8.38 6.13 -5.23
C VAL A 15 -7.68 6.18 -6.57
N VAL A 16 -6.37 5.99 -6.56
CA VAL A 16 -5.55 5.99 -7.76
C VAL A 16 -4.83 4.65 -7.81
N VAL A 17 -5.04 3.93 -8.91
CA VAL A 17 -4.35 2.68 -9.19
C VAL A 17 -3.33 2.97 -10.29
N ALA A 18 -2.05 2.94 -9.96
CA ALA A 18 -1.01 2.90 -10.97
C ALA A 18 -0.50 1.49 -11.19
N ARG A 19 -0.12 1.24 -12.43
CA ARG A 19 0.36 -0.06 -12.88
C ARG A 19 1.87 -0.08 -13.04
N ASP A 20 2.50 1.09 -12.94
CA ASP A 20 3.93 1.29 -13.08
C ASP A 20 4.42 2.36 -12.09
N LEU A 21 5.61 2.14 -11.52
CA LEU A 21 6.28 3.16 -10.69
C LEU A 21 6.63 4.41 -11.49
N ALA A 22 6.79 4.29 -12.81
CA ALA A 22 7.03 5.43 -13.69
C ALA A 22 5.82 6.38 -13.78
N GLU A 23 4.61 5.90 -13.48
CA GLU A 23 3.40 6.73 -13.44
C GLU A 23 3.24 7.47 -12.11
N ILE A 24 3.97 7.07 -11.07
CA ILE A 24 3.84 7.61 -9.72
C ILE A 24 5.18 8.07 -9.15
N ASP A 25 5.28 9.36 -8.89
CA ASP A 25 6.32 9.92 -8.03
C ASP A 25 6.05 9.57 -6.56
N GLY A 26 6.94 8.82 -5.92
CA GLY A 26 6.80 8.47 -4.49
C GLY A 26 6.72 9.69 -3.57
N ARG A 27 7.34 10.80 -4.00
CA ARG A 27 7.24 12.09 -3.30
C ARG A 27 5.86 12.72 -3.43
N LYS A 28 5.17 12.54 -4.57
CA LYS A 28 3.77 12.98 -4.72
C LYS A 28 2.84 12.12 -3.89
N VAL A 29 3.13 10.82 -3.79
CA VAL A 29 2.29 9.92 -2.98
C VAL A 29 2.23 10.38 -1.54
N ALA A 30 3.37 10.75 -0.98
CA ALA A 30 3.44 11.23 0.39
C ALA A 30 2.69 12.53 0.65
N THR A 31 2.45 13.33 -0.39
CA THR A 31 1.74 14.60 -0.27
C THR A 31 0.26 14.53 -0.67
N GLN A 32 -0.14 13.50 -1.42
CA GLN A 32 -1.49 13.37 -1.98
C GLN A 32 -2.29 12.23 -1.35
N PHE A 33 -1.64 11.24 -0.74
CA PHE A 33 -2.34 10.10 -0.15
C PHE A 33 -1.95 9.90 1.31
N ASP A 34 -2.97 9.60 2.10
CA ASP A 34 -2.88 9.23 3.51
C ASP A 34 -2.30 7.83 3.73
N ALA A 35 -2.47 6.94 2.76
CA ALA A 35 -1.92 5.60 2.77
C ALA A 35 -1.67 5.08 1.35
N ALA A 36 -0.69 4.18 1.21
CA ALA A 36 -0.33 3.61 -0.09
C ALA A 36 -0.39 2.08 -0.08
N ILE A 37 -0.78 1.49 -1.20
CA ILE A 37 -0.65 0.04 -1.44
C ILE A 37 0.46 -0.15 -2.45
N VAL A 38 1.47 -0.94 -2.09
CA VAL A 38 2.66 -1.15 -2.90
C VAL A 38 2.76 -2.63 -3.24
N ASP A 39 2.72 -2.97 -4.53
CA ASP A 39 2.97 -4.36 -4.95
C ASP A 39 4.49 -4.60 -4.99
N LEU A 40 4.99 -5.70 -4.42
CA LEU A 40 6.44 -5.99 -4.39
C LEU A 40 7.07 -6.06 -5.79
N MET A 41 6.31 -6.50 -6.78
CA MET A 41 6.74 -6.69 -8.16
C MET A 41 5.75 -6.04 -9.11
N LEU A 42 6.06 -4.81 -9.53
CA LEU A 42 5.22 -4.06 -10.45
C LEU A 42 5.90 -4.01 -11.82
N GLY A 43 5.29 -4.63 -12.83
CA GLY A 43 5.84 -4.65 -14.20
C GLY A 43 7.22 -5.32 -14.34
N GLY A 44 7.64 -6.13 -13.35
CA GLY A 44 8.98 -6.74 -13.30
C GLY A 44 10.04 -5.89 -12.61
N ILE A 45 9.66 -4.76 -11.99
CA ILE A 45 10.54 -3.90 -11.20
C ILE A 45 10.19 -4.09 -9.71
N SER A 46 11.22 -4.22 -8.88
CA SER A 46 11.06 -4.28 -7.43
C SER A 46 10.72 -2.90 -6.87
N THR A 47 9.58 -2.79 -6.20
CA THR A 47 9.12 -1.53 -5.60
C THR A 47 9.68 -1.29 -4.20
N LEU A 48 10.66 -2.09 -3.78
CA LEU A 48 11.32 -1.99 -2.48
C LEU A 48 11.94 -0.60 -2.24
N GLU A 49 12.59 -0.01 -3.25
CA GLU A 49 13.14 1.35 -3.16
C GLU A 49 12.04 2.39 -2.98
N PHE A 50 10.90 2.21 -3.66
CA PHE A 50 9.75 3.10 -3.52
C PHE A 50 9.13 3.02 -2.12
N ALA A 51 8.97 1.81 -1.60
CA ALA A 51 8.50 1.57 -0.24
C ALA A 51 9.45 2.14 0.82
N ALA A 52 10.76 2.07 0.59
CA ALA A 52 11.75 2.72 1.46
C ALA A 52 11.54 4.25 1.48
N GLY A 53 11.36 4.86 0.30
CA GLY A 53 11.05 6.29 0.20
C GLY A 53 9.75 6.67 0.93
N LEU A 54 8.68 5.88 0.78
CA LEU A 54 7.43 6.10 1.53
C LEU A 54 7.65 6.04 3.04
N ARG A 55 8.43 5.06 3.52
CA ARG A 55 8.79 4.95 4.93
C ARG A 55 9.56 6.17 5.43
N GLU A 56 10.53 6.65 4.65
CA GLU A 56 11.30 7.85 4.98
C GLU A 56 10.43 9.10 5.04
N THR A 57 9.40 9.17 4.20
CA THR A 57 8.41 10.26 4.24
C THR A 57 7.38 10.12 5.38
N GLY A 58 7.35 8.99 6.09
CA GLY A 58 6.42 8.74 7.20
C GLY A 58 5.00 8.33 6.78
N VAL A 59 4.81 7.95 5.52
CA VAL A 59 3.50 7.55 4.99
C VAL A 59 3.25 6.09 5.36
N PRO A 60 2.12 5.75 6.00
CA PRO A 60 1.76 4.35 6.23
C PRO A 60 1.45 3.68 4.89
N PHE A 61 2.02 2.51 4.67
CA PHE A 61 1.76 1.75 3.45
C PHE A 61 1.56 0.27 3.74
N VAL A 62 0.96 -0.42 2.78
CA VAL A 62 0.65 -1.86 2.81
C VAL A 62 1.30 -2.51 1.60
N PHE A 63 2.04 -3.59 1.81
CA PHE A 63 2.55 -4.40 0.72
C PHE A 63 1.50 -5.39 0.24
N ALA A 64 1.32 -5.50 -1.07
CA ALA A 64 0.46 -6.50 -1.69
C ALA A 64 1.33 -7.46 -2.54
N SER A 65 1.35 -8.75 -2.24
CA SER A 65 2.17 -9.68 -3.03
C SER A 65 1.61 -11.09 -3.08
N GLY A 66 1.73 -11.78 -4.21
CA GLY A 66 1.24 -13.16 -4.36
C GLY A 66 2.23 -14.24 -3.95
N TYR A 67 3.49 -13.89 -3.72
CA TYR A 67 4.55 -14.86 -3.45
C TYR A 67 5.63 -14.20 -2.58
N SER A 68 5.34 -14.01 -1.29
CA SER A 68 6.31 -13.39 -0.40
C SER A 68 6.20 -13.93 1.01
N ASP A 69 7.36 -14.19 1.60
CA ASP A 69 7.51 -14.51 3.00
C ASP A 69 7.22 -13.26 3.83
N PRO A 70 6.10 -13.21 4.58
CA PRO A 70 5.76 -12.06 5.40
C PRO A 70 6.82 -11.77 6.47
N ASP A 71 7.61 -12.77 6.83
CA ASP A 71 8.72 -12.66 7.79
C ASP A 71 9.88 -11.82 7.23
N GLU A 72 10.27 -12.01 5.97
CA GLU A 72 11.35 -11.26 5.34
C GLU A 72 10.98 -9.77 5.17
N ILE A 73 9.73 -9.52 4.78
CA ILE A 73 9.21 -8.16 4.64
C ILE A 73 9.05 -7.50 6.01
N LYS A 74 8.57 -8.21 7.03
CA LYS A 74 8.53 -7.65 8.40
C LYS A 74 9.93 -7.39 8.96
N ALA A 75 10.92 -8.21 8.61
CA ALA A 75 12.31 -7.98 9.00
C ALA A 75 12.89 -6.72 8.33
N SER A 76 12.61 -6.51 7.05
CA SER A 76 13.08 -5.34 6.29
C SER A 76 12.27 -4.07 6.60
N PHE A 77 10.96 -4.23 6.83
CA PHE A 77 9.96 -3.19 7.06
C PHE A 77 9.11 -3.49 8.30
N PRO A 78 9.69 -3.40 9.51
CA PRO A 78 8.95 -3.63 10.74
C PRO A 78 7.81 -2.61 10.87
N GLY A 79 6.59 -3.13 11.11
CA GLY A 79 5.37 -2.32 11.24
C GLY A 79 4.56 -2.16 9.95
N VAL A 80 5.09 -2.55 8.80
CA VAL A 80 4.35 -2.54 7.52
C VAL A 80 3.47 -3.78 7.41
N ARG A 81 2.24 -3.58 6.95
CA ARG A 81 1.28 -4.68 6.73
C ARG A 81 1.53 -5.30 5.37
N LEU A 82 1.48 -6.63 5.29
CA LEU A 82 1.55 -7.37 4.04
C LEU A 82 0.20 -8.08 3.81
N VAL A 83 -0.35 -7.92 2.61
CA VAL A 83 -1.53 -8.58 2.09
C VAL A 83 -1.08 -9.57 1.02
N THR A 84 -1.44 -10.85 1.19
CA THR A 84 -1.08 -11.88 0.22
C THR A 84 -2.16 -12.06 -0.84
N LYS A 85 -1.78 -12.19 -2.12
CA LYS A 85 -2.73 -12.60 -3.17
C LYS A 85 -3.05 -14.09 -3.01
N PRO A 86 -4.31 -14.52 -3.22
CA PRO A 86 -5.44 -13.74 -3.72
C PRO A 86 -6.12 -12.91 -2.62
N TYR A 87 -6.12 -11.59 -2.77
CA TYR A 87 -6.89 -10.69 -1.91
C TYR A 87 -8.18 -10.29 -2.61
N SER A 88 -9.25 -10.16 -1.83
CA SER A 88 -10.47 -9.47 -2.26
C SER A 88 -10.26 -7.97 -2.10
N GLY A 89 -10.97 -7.15 -2.88
CA GLY A 89 -10.90 -5.70 -2.71
C GLY A 89 -11.16 -5.28 -1.25
N GLU A 90 -12.05 -5.99 -0.55
CA GLU A 90 -12.39 -5.75 0.86
C GLU A 90 -11.20 -5.98 1.78
N ASP A 91 -10.44 -7.05 1.55
CA ASP A 91 -9.26 -7.40 2.34
C ASP A 91 -8.17 -6.32 2.20
N LEU A 92 -8.01 -5.80 0.98
CA LEU A 92 -7.07 -4.71 0.70
C LEU A 92 -7.51 -3.39 1.37
N VAL A 93 -8.80 -3.03 1.25
CA VAL A 93 -9.35 -1.83 1.87
C VAL A 93 -9.23 -1.93 3.39
N GLU A 94 -9.57 -3.07 3.98
CA GLU A 94 -9.49 -3.30 5.42
C GLU A 94 -8.04 -3.24 5.91
N ALA A 95 -7.09 -3.81 5.16
CA ALA A 95 -5.68 -3.75 5.50
C ALA A 95 -5.14 -2.31 5.49
N VAL A 96 -5.53 -1.50 4.50
CA VAL A 96 -5.19 -0.07 4.42
C VAL A 96 -5.86 0.72 5.53
N ALA A 97 -7.15 0.48 5.77
CA ALA A 97 -7.89 1.14 6.85
C ALA A 97 -7.29 0.81 8.22
N LEU A 98 -6.82 -0.41 8.45
CA LEU A 98 -6.13 -0.80 9.68
C LEU A 98 -4.70 -0.24 9.76
N ALA A 99 -4.02 -0.05 8.64
CA ALA A 99 -2.71 0.61 8.59
C ALA A 99 -2.84 2.11 8.91
N TYR A 100 -3.88 2.76 8.39
CA TYR A 100 -4.18 4.17 8.65
C TYR A 100 -4.75 4.39 10.07
N GLY A 101 -5.72 3.57 10.49
CA GLY A 101 -6.43 3.69 11.76
C GLY A 101 -5.58 3.44 13.00
N ARG A 102 -4.36 2.92 12.84
CA ARG A 102 -3.38 2.78 13.93
C ARG A 102 -2.55 4.06 14.16
N GLY A 103 -2.77 5.11 13.36
CA GLY A 103 -2.04 6.39 13.39
C GLY A 103 -2.64 7.50 14.26
N PHE A 104 -3.79 7.30 14.90
CA PHE A 104 -4.35 8.29 15.83
C PHE A 104 -4.41 7.75 17.26
N PRO A 105 -3.40 8.00 18.11
CA PRO A 105 -3.66 8.19 19.52
C PRO A 105 -4.34 9.56 19.68
N GLY A 106 -5.65 9.55 19.95
CA GLY A 106 -6.31 10.65 20.64
C GLY A 106 -5.90 10.71 22.09
#